data_AF-A0A1H6QCN6-F1
#
_entry.id   AF-A0A1H6QCN6-F1
#
_cell.length_a   1.000
_cell.length_b   1.000
_cell.length_c   1.000
_cell.angle_alpha   90.00
_cell.angle_beta   90.00
_cell.angle_gamma   90.00
#
_symmetry.space_group_name_H-M   'P 1'
#
loop_
_entity.id
_entity.type
_entity.pdbx_description
1 polymer ?
#
loop_
_entity_poly.entity_id
_entity_poly.type
_entity_poly.pdbx_seq_one_letter_code
_entity_poly.pdbx_strand_id
1 'polypeptide(L)' 'MKNEISQKVNWGILFPLLIILLGAILLIYMIAVEDEPGALPLILIIVGIVLLTKNWFKINRNNSSNK' A
#
# COMPACT_ATOMS: atom_id res chain seq x y z
N MET A 1 -16.48 -14.40 27.25
CA MET A 1 -16.49 -14.60 25.80
C MET A 1 -15.12 -14.24 25.26
N LYS A 2 -14.40 -15.21 24.70
CA LYS A 2 -13.03 -15.01 24.20
C LYS A 2 -13.16 -14.47 22.78
N ASN A 3 -12.98 -13.16 22.61
CA ASN A 3 -13.01 -12.52 21.30
C ASN A 3 -11.68 -12.86 20.61
N GLU A 4 -11.60 -14.06 20.03
CA GLU A 4 -10.46 -14.48 19.22
C GLU A 4 -10.54 -13.79 17.86
N ILE A 5 -10.32 -12.49 17.86
CA ILE A 5 -10.04 -11.75 16.64
C ILE A 5 -8.61 -12.12 16.24
N SER A 6 -8.45 -13.27 15.61
CA SER A 6 -7.23 -13.63 14.89
C SER A 6 -7.12 -12.69 13.69
N GLN A 7 -6.72 -11.44 13.93
CA GLN A 7 -6.39 -10.49 12.88
C GLN A 7 -5.08 -10.97 12.25
N LYS A 8 -5.20 -11.90 11.30
CA LYS A 8 -4.10 -12.28 10.44
C LYS A 8 -3.74 -11.05 9.61
N VAL A 9 -2.71 -10.33 10.04
CA VAL A 9 -2.18 -9.17 9.33
C VAL A 9 -1.85 -9.59 7.90
N ASN A 10 -2.57 -9.02 6.94
CA ASN A 10 -2.31 -9.30 5.55
C ASN A 10 -1.14 -8.43 5.09
N TRP A 11 0.07 -8.93 5.30
CA TRP A 11 1.30 -8.28 4.88
C TRP A 11 1.32 -7.91 3.39
N GLY A 12 0.54 -8.63 2.56
CA GLY A 12 0.34 -8.29 1.15
C GLY A 12 -0.42 -6.97 0.92
N ILE A 13 -1.19 -6.49 1.90
CA ILE A 13 -1.87 -5.19 1.83
C ILE A 13 -1.08 -4.13 2.59
N LEU A 14 -0.56 -4.48 3.77
CA LEU A 14 0.14 -3.55 4.66
C LEU A 14 1.42 -2.99 4.02
N PHE A 15 2.21 -3.84 3.36
CA PHE A 15 3.49 -3.41 2.78
C PHE A 15 3.31 -2.40 1.63
N PRO A 16 2.43 -2.64 0.62
CA PRO A 16 2.11 -1.63 -0.38
C PRO A 16 1.57 -0.32 0.22
N LEU A 17 0.75 -0.42 1.28
CA LEU A 17 0.20 0.76 1.96
C LEU A 17 1.30 1.64 2.56
N LEU A 18 2.31 1.03 3.20
CA LEU A 18 3.47 1.74 3.74
C LEU A 18 4.28 2.44 2.65
N ILE A 19 4.44 1.82 1.48
CA ILE A 19 5.14 2.43 0.34
C ILE A 19 4.39 3.66 -0.16
N ILE A 20 3.06 3.56 -0.33
CA ILE A 20 2.23 4.70 -0.77
C ILE A 20 2.33 5.83 0.25
N LEU A 21 2.23 5.51 1.55
CA LEU A 21 2.33 6.50 2.62
C LEU A 21 3.70 7.20 2.62
N LEU A 22 4.79 6.44 2.48
CA LEU A 22 6.14 7.00 2.40
C LEU A 22 6.29 7.91 1.17
N GLY A 23 5.78 7.48 0.02
CA GLY A 23 5.77 8.30 -1.20
C GLY A 23 4.98 9.59 -1.05
N ALA A 24 3.82 9.55 -0.37
CA ALA A 24 3.03 10.74 -0.10
C ALA A 24 3.75 11.72 0.84
N ILE A 25 4.40 11.21 1.90
CA ILE A 25 5.21 12.04 2.82
C ILE A 25 6.36 12.72 2.07
N LEU A 26 7.07 11.97 1.21
CA LEU A 26 8.16 12.51 0.38
C LEU A 26 7.66 13.55 -0.62
N LEU A 27 6.47 13.33 -1.19
CA LEU A 27 5.87 14.27 -2.14
C LEU A 27 5.50 15.58 -1.44
N ILE A 28 4.91 15.50 -0.25
CA ILE A 28 4.63 16.68 0.59
C ILE A 28 5.94 17.41 0.93
N TYR A 29 6.99 16.67 1.29
CA TYR A 29 8.30 17.27 1.59
C TYR A 29 8.87 18.02 0.39
N MET A 30 8.89 17.42 -0.81
CA MET A 30 9.43 18.10 -2.00
C MET A 30 8.61 19.31 -2.40
N ILE A 31 7.27 19.25 -2.31
CA ILE A 31 6.44 20.43 -2.57
C ILE A 31 6.69 21.52 -1.52
N ALA A 32 6.85 21.17 -0.24
CA ALA A 32 6.98 22.15 0.84
C ALA A 32 8.39 22.76 0.94
N VAL A 33 9.43 22.05 0.51
CA VAL A 33 10.84 22.45 0.67
C VAL A 33 11.47 22.86 -0.64
N GLU A 34 11.11 22.21 -1.74
CA GLU A 34 11.71 22.39 -3.06
C GLU A 34 10.74 23.08 -4.05
N ASP A 35 9.51 23.40 -3.62
CA ASP A 35 8.43 24.02 -4.42
C ASP A 35 8.09 23.26 -5.73
N GLU A 36 8.54 22.01 -5.86
CA GLU A 36 8.38 21.20 -7.06
C GLU A 36 7.94 19.77 -6.72
N PRO A 37 7.04 19.16 -7.53
CA PRO A 37 6.68 17.77 -7.35
C PRO A 37 7.81 16.85 -7.83
N GLY A 38 8.41 16.11 -6.90
CA GLY A 38 9.44 15.13 -7.24
C GLY A 38 8.95 13.92 -8.02
N ALA A 39 9.70 13.52 -9.05
CA ALA A 39 9.45 12.29 -9.80
C ALA A 39 9.59 11.02 -8.96
N LEU A 40 10.53 11.00 -8.01
CA LEU A 40 10.79 9.85 -7.14
C LEU A 40 9.61 9.55 -6.20
N PRO A 41 9.05 10.53 -5.46
CA PRO A 41 7.81 10.33 -4.71
C PRO A 41 6.65 9.78 -5.55
N LEU A 42 6.46 10.32 -6.76
CA LEU A 42 5.40 9.88 -7.68
C LEU A 42 5.57 8.42 -8.11
N ILE A 43 6.79 8.03 -8.50
CA ILE A 43 7.11 6.64 -8.86
C ILE A 43 6.84 5.70 -7.68
N LEU A 44 7.21 6.11 -6.46
CA LEU A 44 6.98 5.32 -5.25
C LEU A 44 5.48 5.04 -5.04
N ILE A 45 4.65 6.08 -5.19
CA ILE A 45 3.19 5.98 -5.09
C ILE A 45 2.65 5.02 -6.16
N ILE A 46 3.08 5.18 -7.42
CA ILE A 46 2.61 4.31 -8.53
C ILE A 46 2.99 2.85 -8.28
N VAL A 47 4.22 2.57 -7.89
CA VAL A 47 4.68 1.20 -7.57
C VAL A 47 3.87 0.62 -6.41
N GLY A 48 3.63 1.42 -5.36
CA GLY A 48 2.80 1.03 -4.23
C GLY A 48 1.37 0.67 -4.66
N ILE A 49 0.74 1.47 -5.52
CA ILE A 49 -0.59 1.21 -6.07
C ILE A 49 -0.61 -0.08 -6.88
N VAL A 50 0.36 -0.28 -7.79
CA VAL A 50 0.43 -1.50 -8.62
C VAL A 50 0.56 -2.75 -7.74
N LEU A 51 1.40 -2.72 -6.71
CA LEU A 51 1.56 -3.83 -5.77
C LEU A 51 0.29 -4.08 -4.96
N LEU A 52 -0.37 -3.01 -4.50
CA LEU A 52 -1.63 -3.10 -3.77
C LEU A 52 -2.72 -3.74 -4.62
N THR A 53 -2.89 -3.28 -5.87
CA THR A 53 -3.85 -3.83 -6.81
C THR A 53 -3.55 -5.30 -7.12
N LYS A 54 -2.29 -5.66 -7.40
CA LYS A 54 -1.89 -7.05 -7.67
C LYS A 54 -2.16 -7.97 -6.48
N ASN A 55 -1.83 -7.53 -5.26
CA ASN A 55 -2.09 -8.30 -4.05
C ASN A 55 -3.58 -8.41 -3.75
N TRP A 56 -4.35 -7.35 -3.97
CA TRP A 56 -5.80 -7.35 -3.84
C TRP A 56 -6.46 -8.37 -4.78
N PHE A 57 -6.08 -8.38 -6.06
CA PHE A 57 -6.55 -9.40 -7.02
C PHE A 57 -6.18 -10.82 -6.61
N LYS A 58 -4.95 -11.05 -6.11
CA LYS A 58 -4.50 -12.36 -5.64
C LYS A 58 -5.31 -12.84 -4.42
N ILE A 59 -5.58 -11.96 -3.47
CA ILE A 59 -6.36 -12.28 -2.27
C ILE A 59 -7.81 -12.60 -2.65
N ASN A 60 -8.41 -11.80 -3.53
CA ASN A 60 -9.77 -12.06 -4.01
C ASN A 60 -9.89 -13.40 -4.74
N ARG A 61 -8.86 -13.80 -5.52
CA ARG A 61 -8.84 -15.12 -6.15
C ARG A 61 -8.70 -16.26 -5.15
N ASN A 62 -7.80 -16.15 -4.17
CA ASN A 62 -7.60 -17.22 -3.18
C ASN A 62 -8.84 -17.45 -2.31
N ASN A 63 -9.58 -16.39 -1.96
CA ASN A 63 -10.82 -16.51 -1.18
C ASN A 63 -11.95 -17.19 -1.97
N SER A 64 -11.91 -17.18 -3.30
CA SER A 64 -12.93 -17.80 -4.14
C SER A 64 -12.68 -19.29 -4.43
N SER A 65 -11.46 -19.79 -4.18
CA SER A 65 -11.10 -21.22 -4.37
C SER A 65 -11.31 -22.07 -3.11
N ASN A 66 -11.67 -21.45 -1.99
CA ASN A 66 -11.87 -22.10 -0.69
C ASN A 66 -13.35 -22.10 -0.27
N LYS A 67 -14.25 -21.83 -1.22
CA LYS A 67 -15.70 -22.01 -1.13
C LYS A 67 -16.06 -23.28 -1.87
#